data_AF-A0A7K0C7M7-F1
#
_entry.id   AF-A0A7K0C7M7-F1
#
_cell.length_a   1.000
_cell.length_b   1.000
_cell.length_c   1.000
_cell.angle_alpha   90.00
_cell.angle_beta   90.00
_cell.angle_gamma   90.00
#
_symmetry.space_group_name_H-M   'P 1'
#
loop_
_entity.id
_entity.type
_entity.pdbx_description
1 polymer ?
#
loop_
_entity_poly.entity_id
_entity_poly.type
_entity_poly.pdbx_seq_one_letter_code
_entity_poly.pdbx_strand_id
1 'polypeptide(L)'
;MGRYEEVLAEHAAVEAALAEPGVFGDYARVRRLRRARWILEPLVRLGALREDLGAARELGWDAEIARLTAEVAALERAVAEWDPRDCYDAIVRLDGDPADVGRLAREYAADARRRGWRTQDLEAGLPGAPGRRIMAFTAGEDGPGSWAVLKRDRDVRNGVTVLPDAGAGATLPGGPQDWLIGTFCRRVPNAPTVLRITHLPTGVSAWASGPDPRAVKLAAVRLVMAELAGRGEFSDSAECTFRPGL
;
A
#
# COMPACT_ATOMS: atom_id res chain seq x y z
N MET A 1 -8.79 -20.39 -9.24
CA MET A 1 -7.59 -20.56 -8.42
C MET A 1 -8.03 -20.31 -6.99
N GLY A 2 -7.73 -21.18 -6.03
CA GLY A 2 -8.10 -20.93 -4.64
C GLY A 2 -7.20 -19.87 -4.00
N ARG A 3 -7.64 -19.33 -2.86
CA ARG A 3 -6.93 -18.25 -2.16
C ARG A 3 -5.53 -18.67 -1.70
N TYR A 4 -5.36 -19.94 -1.34
CA TYR A 4 -4.07 -20.47 -0.91
C TYR A 4 -3.10 -20.61 -2.09
N GLU A 5 -3.58 -21.00 -3.26
CA GLU A 5 -2.79 -21.06 -4.49
C GLU A 5 -2.31 -19.66 -4.91
N GLU A 6 -3.12 -18.61 -4.67
CA GLU A 6 -2.69 -17.22 -4.85
C GLU A 6 -1.54 -16.83 -3.90
N VAL A 7 -1.62 -17.22 -2.62
CA VAL A 7 -0.52 -17.02 -1.64
C VAL A 7 0.76 -17.69 -2.12
N LEU A 8 0.67 -18.95 -2.56
CA LEU A 8 1.84 -19.71 -3.04
C LEU A 8 2.44 -19.08 -4.29
N ALA A 9 1.60 -18.68 -5.25
CA ALA A 9 2.05 -18.04 -6.48
C ALA A 9 2.75 -16.71 -6.20
N GLU A 10 2.16 -15.87 -5.34
CA GLU A 10 2.76 -14.58 -4.95
C GLU A 10 4.08 -14.79 -4.20
N HIS A 11 4.13 -15.72 -3.25
CA HIS A 11 5.36 -16.02 -2.52
C HIS A 11 6.50 -16.46 -3.44
N ALA A 12 6.23 -17.40 -4.34
CA ALA A 12 7.24 -17.91 -5.27
C ALA A 12 7.84 -16.78 -6.14
N ALA A 13 7.01 -15.83 -6.52
CA ALA A 13 7.44 -14.79 -7.43
C ALA A 13 8.04 -13.56 -6.72
N VAL A 14 7.66 -13.30 -5.47
CA VAL A 14 8.42 -12.43 -4.56
C VAL A 14 9.83 -12.98 -4.35
N GLU A 15 9.99 -14.28 -4.08
CA GLU A 15 11.31 -14.91 -3.94
C GLU A 15 12.13 -14.82 -5.23
N ALA A 16 11.51 -15.09 -6.39
CA ALA A 16 12.17 -14.94 -7.69
C ALA A 16 12.63 -13.49 -7.94
N ALA A 17 11.80 -12.50 -7.62
CA ALA A 17 12.15 -11.09 -7.78
C ALA A 17 13.26 -10.65 -6.82
N LEU A 18 13.31 -11.18 -5.59
CA LEU A 18 14.37 -10.90 -4.63
C LEU A 18 15.71 -11.59 -4.99
N ALA A 19 15.66 -12.68 -5.75
CA ALA A 19 16.85 -13.38 -6.24
C ALA A 19 17.53 -12.63 -7.41
N GLU A 20 16.81 -11.77 -8.12
CA GLU A 20 17.31 -11.01 -9.26
C GLU A 20 18.21 -9.83 -8.81
N PRO A 21 19.51 -9.81 -9.13
CA PRO A 21 20.41 -8.73 -8.68
C PRO A 21 19.99 -7.33 -9.12
N GLY A 22 19.33 -7.21 -10.28
CA GLY A 22 18.85 -5.92 -10.79
C GLY A 22 17.84 -5.22 -9.87
N VAL A 23 17.13 -5.96 -9.01
CA VAL A 23 16.11 -5.39 -8.11
C VAL A 23 16.71 -4.42 -7.09
N PHE A 24 17.97 -4.63 -6.70
CA PHE A 24 18.64 -3.81 -5.69
C PHE A 24 18.99 -2.38 -6.15
N GLY A 25 18.77 -2.07 -7.43
CA GLY A 25 18.81 -0.70 -7.95
C GLY A 25 17.61 0.15 -7.55
N ASP A 26 16.49 -0.47 -7.16
CA ASP A 26 15.28 0.22 -6.69
C ASP A 26 14.97 -0.16 -5.23
N TYR A 27 15.44 0.68 -4.32
CA TYR A 27 15.23 0.49 -2.89
C TYR A 27 13.74 0.46 -2.48
N ALA A 28 12.87 1.23 -3.16
CA ALA A 28 11.45 1.24 -2.85
C ALA A 28 10.79 -0.10 -3.21
N ARG A 29 11.17 -0.66 -4.36
CA ARG A 29 10.74 -1.99 -4.81
C ARG A 29 11.25 -3.10 -3.88
N VAL A 30 12.53 -3.07 -3.50
CA VAL A 30 13.12 -4.06 -2.56
C VAL A 30 12.39 -4.03 -1.22
N ARG A 31 12.15 -2.83 -0.67
CA ARG A 31 11.43 -2.68 0.60
C ARG A 31 9.99 -3.21 0.51
N ARG A 32 9.32 -3.08 -0.63
CA ARG A 32 7.99 -3.65 -0.85
C ARG A 32 8.05 -5.18 -0.90
N LEU A 33 8.99 -5.73 -1.66
CA LEU A 33 9.22 -7.18 -1.78
C LEU A 33 9.54 -7.86 -0.44
N ARG A 34 10.44 -7.27 0.36
CA ARG A 34 10.79 -7.81 1.69
C ARG A 34 9.57 -7.87 2.62
N ARG A 35 8.71 -6.84 2.59
CA ARG A 35 7.47 -6.82 3.36
C ARG A 35 6.48 -7.86 2.88
N ALA A 36 6.32 -8.00 1.55
CA ALA A 36 5.47 -9.03 0.97
C ALA A 36 5.94 -10.43 1.40
N ARG A 37 7.24 -10.71 1.30
CA ARG A 37 7.85 -11.96 1.79
C ARG A 37 7.54 -12.20 3.26
N TRP A 38 7.78 -11.22 4.13
CA TRP A 38 7.51 -11.33 5.57
C TRP A 38 6.05 -11.68 5.87
N ILE A 39 5.11 -11.12 5.12
CA ILE A 39 3.67 -11.41 5.25
C ILE A 39 3.35 -12.85 4.79
N LEU A 40 3.96 -13.29 3.69
CA LEU A 40 3.65 -14.56 3.03
C LEU A 40 4.32 -15.77 3.68
N GLU A 41 5.52 -15.63 4.24
CA GLU A 41 6.29 -16.69 4.91
C GLU A 41 5.46 -17.53 5.92
N PRO A 42 4.68 -16.93 6.84
CA PRO A 42 3.85 -17.73 7.73
C PRO A 42 2.66 -18.41 7.02
N LEU A 43 2.13 -17.81 5.95
CA LEU A 43 0.93 -18.30 5.26
C LEU A 43 1.22 -19.52 4.39
N VAL A 44 2.39 -19.59 3.75
CA VAL A 44 2.76 -20.73 2.90
C VAL A 44 2.86 -22.05 3.67
N ARG A 45 3.07 -22.00 5.00
CA ARG A 45 3.15 -23.18 5.88
C ARG A 45 1.84 -23.95 6.03
N LEU A 46 0.70 -23.36 5.62
CA LEU A 46 -0.62 -23.98 5.76
C LEU A 46 -0.73 -25.36 5.11
N GLY A 47 -0.09 -25.58 3.95
CA GLY A 47 -0.08 -26.86 3.25
C GLY A 47 0.55 -27.97 4.07
N ALA A 48 1.78 -27.74 4.56
CA ALA A 48 2.49 -28.69 5.42
C ALA A 48 1.69 -28.99 6.70
N LEU A 49 1.10 -27.97 7.34
CA LEU A 49 0.29 -28.18 8.55
C LEU A 49 -0.99 -28.97 8.30
N ARG A 50 -1.58 -28.90 7.10
CA ARG A 50 -2.72 -29.74 6.71
C ARG A 50 -2.31 -31.19 6.52
N GLU A 51 -1.13 -31.43 5.94
CA GLU A 51 -0.55 -32.78 5.81
C GLU A 51 -0.23 -33.37 7.18
N ASP A 52 0.44 -32.60 8.04
CA ASP A 52 0.75 -32.99 9.42
C ASP A 52 -0.52 -33.34 10.22
N LEU A 53 -1.59 -32.55 10.05
CA LEU A 53 -2.88 -32.81 10.68
C LEU A 53 -3.52 -34.12 10.16
N GLY A 54 -3.37 -34.41 8.87
CA GLY A 54 -3.79 -35.69 8.28
C GLY A 54 -3.05 -36.87 8.92
N ALA A 55 -1.72 -36.79 8.98
CA ALA A 55 -0.89 -37.82 9.59
C ALA A 55 -1.20 -38.02 11.09
N ALA A 56 -1.39 -36.93 11.85
CA ALA A 56 -1.75 -37.01 13.27
C ALA A 56 -3.10 -37.71 13.50
N ARG A 57 -4.08 -37.51 12.60
CA ARG A 57 -5.38 -38.18 12.62
C ARG A 57 -5.26 -39.68 12.34
N GLU A 58 -4.40 -40.08 11.40
CA GLU A 58 -4.13 -41.48 11.11
C GLU A 58 -3.45 -42.21 12.28
N LEU A 59 -2.58 -41.50 13.00
CA LEU A 59 -1.83 -42.03 14.14
C LEU A 59 -2.60 -41.97 15.48
N GLY A 60 -3.76 -41.31 15.53
CA GLY A 60 -4.56 -41.17 16.75
C GLY A 60 -3.91 -40.30 17.83
N TRP A 61 -3.16 -39.27 17.44
CA TRP A 61 -2.45 -38.39 18.38
C TRP A 61 -3.33 -37.22 18.84
N ASP A 62 -4.28 -37.48 19.74
CA ASP A 62 -5.33 -36.52 20.14
C ASP A 62 -4.83 -35.12 20.51
N ALA A 63 -3.75 -35.02 21.28
CA ALA A 63 -3.17 -33.73 21.68
C ALA A 63 -2.63 -32.94 20.48
N GLU A 64 -2.00 -33.62 19.53
CA GLU A 64 -1.43 -33.01 18.34
C GLU A 64 -2.53 -32.64 17.33
N ILE A 65 -3.57 -33.48 17.19
CA ILE A 65 -4.76 -33.19 16.39
C ILE A 65 -5.41 -31.89 16.87
N ALA A 66 -5.59 -31.71 18.18
CA ALA A 66 -6.19 -30.50 18.75
C ALA A 66 -5.32 -29.25 18.47
N ARG A 67 -4.00 -29.36 18.67
CA ARG A 67 -3.05 -28.27 18.40
C ARG A 67 -3.06 -27.86 16.92
N LEU A 68 -2.87 -28.82 16.01
CA LEU A 68 -2.80 -28.58 14.57
C LEU A 68 -4.14 -28.10 14.00
N THR A 69 -5.28 -28.59 14.52
CA THR A 69 -6.60 -28.09 14.10
C THR A 69 -6.77 -26.61 14.38
N ALA A 70 -6.33 -26.14 15.56
CA ALA A 70 -6.40 -24.72 15.91
C ALA A 70 -5.44 -23.87 15.05
N GLU A 71 -4.22 -24.36 14.81
CA GLU A 71 -3.20 -23.69 13.99
C GLU A 71 -3.63 -23.57 12.52
N VAL A 72 -4.10 -24.68 11.93
CA VAL A 72 -4.65 -24.71 10.56
C VAL A 72 -5.83 -23.74 10.43
N ALA A 73 -6.80 -23.78 11.35
CA ALA A 73 -7.95 -22.88 11.29
C ALA A 73 -7.57 -21.39 11.40
N ALA A 74 -6.52 -21.06 12.17
CA ALA A 74 -6.02 -19.70 12.27
C ALA A 74 -5.35 -19.24 10.96
N LEU A 75 -4.52 -20.09 10.35
CA LEU A 75 -3.87 -19.79 9.07
C LEU A 75 -4.86 -19.75 7.90
N GLU A 76 -5.89 -20.59 7.90
CA GLU A 76 -6.96 -20.53 6.89
C GLU A 76 -7.69 -19.19 6.90
N ARG A 77 -8.00 -18.67 8.11
CA ARG A 77 -8.54 -17.31 8.25
C ARG A 77 -7.55 -16.25 7.78
N ALA A 78 -6.27 -16.37 8.14
CA ALA A 78 -5.26 -15.42 7.71
C ALA A 78 -5.07 -15.41 6.19
N VAL A 79 -5.09 -16.58 5.53
CA VAL A 79 -5.06 -16.70 4.07
C VAL A 79 -6.30 -16.06 3.43
N ALA A 80 -7.48 -16.25 4.03
CA ALA A 80 -8.72 -15.63 3.56
C ALA A 80 -8.69 -14.10 3.69
N GLU A 81 -8.13 -13.56 4.77
CA GLU A 81 -8.07 -12.12 5.06
C GLU A 81 -6.87 -11.40 4.42
N TRP A 82 -5.87 -12.14 3.94
CA TRP A 82 -4.69 -11.58 3.27
C TRP A 82 -5.13 -10.65 2.13
N ASP A 83 -4.39 -9.57 1.90
CA ASP A 83 -4.53 -8.69 0.74
C ASP A 83 -3.15 -8.54 0.09
N PRO A 84 -3.00 -8.73 -1.23
CA PRO A 84 -1.72 -8.48 -1.93
C PRO A 84 -1.11 -7.10 -1.63
N ARG A 85 -1.95 -6.11 -1.29
CA ARG A 85 -1.51 -4.75 -0.98
C ARG A 85 -1.03 -4.58 0.46
N ASP A 86 -1.05 -5.62 1.30
CA ASP A 86 -0.61 -5.52 2.69
C ASP A 86 0.87 -5.12 2.86
N CYS A 87 1.68 -5.24 1.80
CA CYS A 87 3.05 -4.73 1.77
C CYS A 87 3.17 -3.22 1.47
N TYR A 88 2.06 -2.54 1.10
CA TYR A 88 2.07 -1.14 0.68
C TYR A 88 2.05 -0.19 1.88
N ASP A 89 2.69 0.96 1.71
CA ASP A 89 2.47 2.12 2.57
C ASP A 89 1.06 2.70 2.31
N ALA A 90 0.62 3.67 3.11
CA ALA A 90 -0.74 4.19 3.04
C ALA A 90 -0.76 5.69 2.80
N ILE A 91 -1.75 6.14 2.04
CA ILE A 91 -2.15 7.53 1.93
C ILE A 91 -3.53 7.66 2.58
N VAL A 92 -3.65 8.55 3.55
CA VAL A 92 -4.91 8.86 4.22
C VAL A 92 -5.36 10.24 3.77
N ARG A 93 -6.53 10.31 3.15
CA ARG A 93 -7.24 11.55 2.86
C ARG A 93 -8.32 11.75 3.91
N LEU A 94 -8.26 12.90 4.57
CA LEU A 94 -9.21 13.35 5.56
C LEU A 94 -10.05 14.45 4.91
N ASP A 95 -11.37 14.30 4.91
CA ASP A 95 -12.33 15.24 4.35
C ASP A 95 -13.40 15.53 5.42
N GLY A 96 -13.77 16.80 5.66
CA GLY A 96 -14.80 17.16 6.64
C GLY A 96 -14.68 18.57 7.20
N ASP A 97 -15.20 18.78 8.41
CA ASP A 97 -15.03 20.04 9.13
C ASP A 97 -13.54 20.27 9.47
N PRO A 98 -13.01 21.51 9.33
CA PRO A 98 -11.60 21.79 9.60
C PRO A 98 -11.13 21.41 11.01
N ALA A 99 -11.99 21.51 12.04
CA ALA A 99 -11.64 21.12 13.40
C ALA A 99 -11.49 19.59 13.51
N ASP A 100 -12.41 18.84 12.89
CA ASP A 100 -12.38 17.38 12.86
C ASP A 100 -11.21 16.85 12.04
N VAL A 101 -10.97 17.40 10.86
CA VAL A 101 -9.79 17.07 10.04
C VAL A 101 -8.51 17.33 10.82
N GLY A 102 -8.43 18.46 11.53
CA GLY A 102 -7.30 18.79 12.39
C GLY A 102 -7.11 17.79 13.54
N ARG A 103 -8.19 17.36 14.19
CA ARG A 103 -8.17 16.36 15.26
C ARG A 103 -7.71 15.00 14.73
N LEU A 104 -8.34 14.49 13.67
CA LEU A 104 -8.00 13.21 13.04
C LEU A 104 -6.54 13.19 12.59
N ALA A 105 -6.06 14.26 11.94
CA ALA A 105 -4.66 14.35 11.51
C ALA A 105 -3.68 14.20 12.69
N ARG A 106 -3.98 14.80 13.85
CA ARG A 106 -3.16 14.65 15.06
C ARG A 106 -3.23 13.24 15.62
N GLU A 107 -4.41 12.62 15.63
CA GLU A 107 -4.60 11.24 16.11
C GLU A 107 -3.84 10.23 15.25
N TYR A 108 -3.97 10.29 13.93
CA TYR A 108 -3.21 9.43 13.02
C TYR A 108 -1.71 9.67 13.11
N ALA A 109 -1.26 10.92 13.19
CA ALA A 109 0.16 11.23 13.37
C ALA A 109 0.71 10.68 14.70
N ALA A 110 -0.08 10.75 15.79
CA ALA A 110 0.30 10.16 17.07
C ALA A 110 0.35 8.64 17.01
N ASP A 111 -0.60 7.99 16.33
CA ASP A 111 -0.61 6.54 16.13
C ASP A 111 0.59 6.06 15.31
N ALA A 112 0.89 6.75 14.20
CA ALA A 112 2.05 6.49 13.39
C ALA A 112 3.36 6.57 14.20
N ARG A 113 3.51 7.62 15.02
CA ARG A 113 4.69 7.78 15.90
C ARG A 113 4.83 6.63 16.90
N ARG A 114 3.73 6.19 17.53
CA ARG A 114 3.75 5.03 18.46
C ARG A 114 4.23 3.74 17.77
N ARG A 115 3.96 3.59 16.47
CA ARG A 115 4.39 2.46 15.64
C ARG A 115 5.78 2.64 15.02
N GLY A 116 6.45 3.77 15.27
CA GLY A 116 7.73 4.11 14.65
C GLY A 116 7.62 4.47 13.16
N TRP A 117 6.43 4.79 12.67
CA TRP A 117 6.20 5.16 11.27
C TRP A 117 6.50 6.63 11.00
N ARG A 118 6.88 6.92 9.77
CA ARG A 118 7.05 8.29 9.29
C ARG A 118 5.75 8.80 8.67
N THR A 119 5.45 10.07 8.90
CA THR A 119 4.31 10.76 8.28
C THR A 119 4.76 11.95 7.47
N GLN A 120 4.08 12.22 6.36
CA GLN A 120 4.32 13.36 5.49
C GLN A 120 2.98 13.98 5.08
N ASP A 121 2.82 15.29 5.27
CA ASP A 121 1.68 16.03 4.72
C ASP A 121 1.95 16.30 3.23
N LEU A 122 1.13 15.74 2.35
CA LEU A 122 1.28 15.83 0.90
C LEU A 122 0.66 17.11 0.31
N GLU A 123 -0.15 17.83 1.09
CA GLU A 123 -0.79 19.08 0.67
C GLU A 123 -0.15 20.32 1.30
N ALA A 124 0.95 20.14 2.03
CA ALA A 124 1.70 21.24 2.62
C ALA A 124 2.02 22.33 1.58
N GLY A 125 1.57 23.57 1.84
CA GLY A 125 1.81 24.72 0.97
C GLY A 125 0.84 24.88 -0.22
N LEU A 126 -0.18 24.03 -0.35
CA LEU A 126 -1.34 24.32 -1.22
C LEU A 126 -2.26 25.35 -0.54
N PRO A 127 -2.84 26.31 -1.26
CA PRO A 127 -3.80 27.25 -0.69
C PRO A 127 -5.10 26.52 -0.38
N GLY A 128 -5.53 26.58 0.88
CA GLY A 128 -6.93 26.43 1.30
C GLY A 128 -7.68 25.20 0.78
N ALA A 129 -7.49 24.05 1.42
CA ALA A 129 -8.58 23.11 1.61
C ALA A 129 -8.74 22.88 3.13
N PRO A 130 -9.27 23.86 3.90
CA PRO A 130 -9.31 23.75 5.36
C PRO A 130 -10.08 22.50 5.84
N GLY A 131 -11.02 22.00 5.02
CA GLY A 131 -11.74 20.75 5.24
C GLY A 131 -11.13 19.52 4.56
N ARG A 132 -9.88 19.58 4.07
CA ARG A 132 -9.17 18.44 3.50
C ARG A 132 -7.72 18.39 3.96
N ARG A 133 -7.21 17.18 4.20
CA ARG A 133 -5.78 16.94 4.38
C ARG A 133 -5.39 15.56 3.87
N ILE A 134 -4.35 15.49 3.06
CA ILE A 134 -3.78 14.22 2.59
C ILE A 134 -2.42 13.96 3.24
N MET A 135 -2.29 12.80 3.88
CA MET A 135 -1.08 12.40 4.60
C MET A 135 -0.59 11.05 4.12
N ALA A 136 0.71 10.94 3.85
CA ALA A 136 1.38 9.68 3.63
C ALA A 136 1.90 9.10 4.96
N PHE A 137 1.79 7.78 5.10
CA PHE A 137 2.26 6.99 6.21
C PHE A 137 3.24 5.94 5.68
N THR A 138 4.44 5.91 6.22
CA THR A 138 5.51 5.03 5.77
C THR A 138 5.96 4.15 6.93
N ALA A 139 5.73 2.84 6.81
CA ALA A 139 6.10 1.86 7.82
C ALA A 139 7.61 1.56 7.86
N GLY A 140 8.06 0.69 8.76
CA GLY A 140 9.43 0.15 8.74
C GLY A 140 9.67 -0.82 7.57
N GLU A 141 10.82 -1.50 7.58
CA GLU A 141 11.08 -2.68 6.74
C GLU A 141 10.61 -3.98 7.42
N ASP A 142 10.66 -4.01 8.76
CA ASP A 142 10.34 -5.19 9.56
C ASP A 142 8.84 -5.21 9.94
N GLY A 143 8.02 -5.79 9.07
CA GLY A 143 6.59 -5.98 9.30
C GLY A 143 5.72 -5.55 8.12
N PRO A 144 4.38 -5.55 8.30
CA PRO A 144 3.47 -5.21 7.22
C PRO A 144 3.54 -3.71 6.90
N GLY A 145 3.11 -3.35 5.69
CA GLY A 145 2.95 -1.95 5.32
C GLY A 145 1.86 -1.27 6.12
N SER A 146 1.89 0.07 6.18
CA SER A 146 0.87 0.82 6.93
C SER A 146 -0.53 0.66 6.34
N TRP A 147 -0.65 0.27 5.06
CA TRP A 147 -1.94 -0.08 4.44
C TRP A 147 -2.65 -1.21 5.17
N ALA A 148 -1.94 -2.31 5.46
CA ALA A 148 -2.51 -3.51 6.08
C ALA A 148 -3.25 -3.21 7.39
N VAL A 149 -2.75 -2.21 8.13
CA VAL A 149 -3.31 -1.77 9.40
C VAL A 149 -4.44 -0.75 9.19
N LEU A 150 -4.18 0.30 8.40
CA LEU A 150 -5.09 1.43 8.26
C LEU A 150 -6.28 1.14 7.36
N LYS A 151 -6.22 0.13 6.48
CA LYS A 151 -7.34 -0.22 5.57
C LYS A 151 -8.66 -0.48 6.31
N ARG A 152 -8.59 -0.92 7.56
CA ARG A 152 -9.76 -1.17 8.42
C ARG A 152 -10.47 0.10 8.88
N ASP A 153 -9.79 1.25 8.91
CA ASP A 153 -10.41 2.52 9.33
C ASP A 153 -11.33 3.11 8.25
N ARG A 154 -11.17 2.71 6.97
CA ARG A 154 -11.91 3.23 5.80
C ARG A 154 -13.42 3.17 5.97
N ASP A 155 -13.93 2.11 6.60
CA ASP A 155 -15.36 1.86 6.74
C ASP A 155 -15.91 2.26 8.12
N VAL A 156 -15.04 2.70 9.04
CA VAL A 156 -15.39 2.93 10.44
C VAL A 156 -15.45 4.42 10.79
N ARG A 157 -14.69 5.27 10.10
CA ARG A 157 -14.58 6.71 10.41
C ARG A 157 -15.08 7.58 9.26
N ASN A 158 -16.18 8.30 9.49
CA ASN A 158 -16.69 9.28 8.53
C ASN A 158 -15.60 10.30 8.13
N GLY A 159 -15.49 10.58 6.83
CA GLY A 159 -14.52 11.54 6.32
C GLY A 159 -13.08 11.02 6.20
N VAL A 160 -12.83 9.73 6.42
CA VAL A 160 -11.50 9.12 6.22
C VAL A 160 -11.52 8.22 4.98
N THR A 161 -10.70 8.53 3.99
CA THR A 161 -10.38 7.63 2.89
C THR A 161 -8.95 7.13 3.05
N VAL A 162 -8.76 5.82 3.16
CA VAL A 162 -7.43 5.19 3.14
C VAL A 162 -7.19 4.60 1.75
N LEU A 163 -6.02 4.89 1.19
CA LEU A 163 -5.57 4.44 -0.13
C LEU A 163 -4.21 3.73 -0.03
N PRO A 164 -3.94 2.68 -0.81
CA PRO A 164 -2.62 2.08 -0.88
C PRO A 164 -1.68 3.05 -1.61
N ASP A 165 -0.48 3.24 -1.08
CA ASP A 165 0.54 4.09 -1.67
C ASP A 165 1.29 3.36 -2.80
N ALA A 166 0.59 3.17 -3.92
CA ALA A 166 1.12 2.42 -5.05
C ALA A 166 2.22 3.17 -5.81
N GLY A 167 2.24 4.51 -5.76
CA GLY A 167 3.10 5.33 -6.60
C GLY A 167 4.60 5.30 -6.28
N ALA A 168 5.02 4.74 -5.15
CA ALA A 168 6.44 4.64 -4.82
C ALA A 168 7.14 3.51 -5.60
N GLY A 169 7.78 3.86 -6.71
CA GLY A 169 8.55 2.92 -7.57
C GLY A 169 7.71 2.12 -8.56
N ALA A 170 6.42 2.45 -8.73
CA ALA A 170 5.55 1.78 -9.70
C ALA A 170 5.72 2.35 -11.12
N THR A 171 5.55 1.47 -12.10
CA THR A 171 5.41 1.87 -13.50
C THR A 171 4.11 2.64 -13.70
N LEU A 172 4.14 3.76 -14.43
CA LEU A 172 2.93 4.53 -14.69
C LEU A 172 2.02 3.80 -15.69
N PRO A 173 0.69 3.79 -15.46
CA PRO A 173 -0.27 3.32 -16.45
C PRO A 173 -0.20 4.14 -17.74
N GLY A 174 -0.27 3.44 -18.86
CA GLY A 174 -0.33 4.06 -20.18
C GLY A 174 0.99 4.71 -20.62
N GLY A 175 0.90 5.45 -21.72
CA GLY A 175 2.03 6.21 -22.26
C GLY A 175 2.04 7.66 -21.79
N PRO A 176 3.11 8.42 -22.09
CA PRO A 176 3.19 9.84 -21.73
C PRO A 176 2.00 10.69 -22.21
N GLN A 177 1.35 10.31 -23.32
CA GLN A 177 0.16 10.98 -23.86
C GLN A 177 -1.07 10.86 -22.97
N ASP A 178 -1.10 9.87 -22.06
CA ASP A 178 -2.21 9.64 -21.13
C ASP A 178 -2.11 10.53 -19.88
N TRP A 179 -1.05 11.34 -19.78
CA TRP A 179 -0.74 12.16 -18.62
C TRP A 179 -0.64 13.63 -18.98
N LEU A 180 -1.44 14.45 -18.30
CA LEU A 180 -1.41 15.90 -18.43
C LEU A 180 -0.73 16.53 -17.21
N ILE A 181 0.24 17.40 -17.47
CA ILE A 181 0.90 18.23 -16.45
C ILE A 181 0.42 19.68 -16.60
N GLY A 182 -0.36 20.16 -15.64
CA GLY A 182 -0.77 21.56 -15.55
C GLY A 182 0.08 22.31 -14.52
N THR A 183 0.90 23.26 -14.95
CA THR A 183 1.70 24.10 -14.05
C THR A 183 1.00 25.42 -13.76
N PHE A 184 1.06 25.89 -12.52
CA PHE A 184 0.44 27.15 -12.09
C PHE A 184 1.49 28.15 -11.63
N CYS A 185 1.60 29.27 -12.33
CA CYS A 185 2.48 30.36 -11.95
C CYS A 185 1.77 31.27 -10.94
N ARG A 186 2.32 31.39 -9.72
CA ARG A 186 1.77 32.28 -8.69
C ARG A 186 2.11 33.77 -8.90
N ARG A 187 2.95 34.10 -9.89
CA ARG A 187 3.41 35.48 -10.19
C ARG A 187 3.96 36.22 -8.96
N VAL A 188 4.57 35.49 -8.03
CA VAL A 188 5.25 36.02 -6.84
C VAL A 188 6.67 35.47 -6.84
N PRO A 189 7.72 36.30 -6.62
CA PRO A 189 9.08 35.82 -6.50
C PRO A 189 9.21 34.73 -5.43
N ASN A 190 9.98 33.68 -5.73
CA ASN A 190 10.23 32.55 -4.82
C ASN A 190 8.98 31.81 -4.33
N ALA A 191 7.84 31.96 -5.03
CA ALA A 191 6.68 31.14 -4.73
C ALA A 191 6.97 29.66 -4.99
N PRO A 192 6.43 28.74 -4.17
CA PRO A 192 6.57 27.31 -4.42
C PRO A 192 5.95 26.95 -5.78
N THR A 193 6.55 25.97 -6.43
CA THR A 193 6.00 25.34 -7.63
C THR A 193 4.67 24.68 -7.26
N VAL A 194 3.62 24.98 -8.01
CA VAL A 194 2.32 24.29 -7.91
C VAL A 194 2.02 23.64 -9.24
N LEU A 195 1.67 22.36 -9.21
CA LEU A 195 1.24 21.63 -10.39
C LEU A 195 0.08 20.71 -10.07
N ARG A 196 -0.67 20.42 -11.13
CA ARG A 196 -1.71 19.39 -11.19
C ARG A 196 -1.26 18.33 -12.18
N ILE A 197 -1.33 17.08 -11.77
CA ILE A 197 -1.19 15.92 -12.65
C ILE A 197 -2.58 15.33 -12.87
N THR A 198 -2.89 14.96 -14.11
CA THR A 198 -4.14 14.30 -14.49
C THR A 198 -3.83 13.07 -15.33
N HIS A 199 -4.37 11.92 -14.94
CA HIS A 199 -4.43 10.73 -15.79
C HIS A 199 -5.68 10.86 -16.67
N LEU A 200 -5.48 11.13 -17.96
CA LEU A 200 -6.53 11.49 -18.91
C LEU A 200 -7.59 10.40 -19.09
N PRO A 201 -7.24 9.09 -19.21
CA PRO A 201 -8.25 8.04 -19.40
C PRO A 201 -9.27 7.94 -18.27
N THR A 202 -8.87 8.23 -17.02
CA THR A 202 -9.75 8.10 -15.83
C THR A 202 -10.22 9.44 -15.28
N GLY A 203 -9.64 10.55 -15.73
CA GLY A 203 -9.89 11.90 -15.21
C GLY A 203 -9.38 12.13 -13.79
N VAL A 204 -8.70 11.16 -13.17
CA VAL A 204 -8.14 11.31 -11.82
C VAL A 204 -7.05 12.37 -11.85
N SER A 205 -7.10 13.31 -10.91
CA SER A 205 -6.10 14.36 -10.81
C SER A 205 -5.72 14.65 -9.37
N ALA A 206 -4.48 15.09 -9.18
CA ALA A 206 -3.97 15.51 -7.89
C ALA A 206 -3.10 16.75 -8.03
N TRP A 207 -3.10 17.53 -6.95
CA TRP A 207 -2.31 18.74 -6.81
C TRP A 207 -1.14 18.49 -5.87
N ALA A 208 -0.02 19.14 -6.13
CA ALA A 208 1.09 19.22 -5.20
C ALA A 208 1.73 20.61 -5.24
N SER A 209 2.38 20.97 -4.14
CA SER A 209 3.11 22.24 -3.99
C SER A 209 4.45 22.00 -3.31
N GLY A 210 5.46 22.79 -3.66
CA GLY A 210 6.77 22.68 -3.02
C GLY A 210 7.87 23.47 -3.72
N PRO A 211 9.07 23.56 -3.12
CA PRO A 211 10.18 24.34 -3.67
C PRO A 211 10.85 23.64 -4.87
N ASP A 212 10.89 22.32 -4.90
CA ASP A 212 11.51 21.54 -5.97
C ASP A 212 10.46 20.98 -6.97
N PRO A 213 10.45 21.42 -8.24
CA PRO A 213 9.50 20.94 -9.24
C PRO A 213 9.50 19.41 -9.42
N ARG A 214 10.64 18.73 -9.25
CA ARG A 214 10.71 17.27 -9.42
C ARG A 214 9.99 16.55 -8.29
N ALA A 215 10.29 16.91 -7.04
CA ALA A 215 9.58 16.39 -5.88
C ALA A 215 8.07 16.66 -5.95
N VAL A 216 7.67 17.85 -6.41
CA VAL A 216 6.25 18.19 -6.58
C VAL A 216 5.59 17.30 -7.64
N LYS A 217 6.25 17.05 -8.77
CA LYS A 217 5.74 16.15 -9.81
C LYS A 217 5.55 14.74 -9.26
N LEU A 218 6.56 14.22 -8.56
CA LEU A 218 6.51 12.88 -7.95
C LEU A 218 5.39 12.77 -6.91
N ALA A 219 5.19 13.79 -6.07
CA ALA A 219 4.09 13.81 -5.09
C ALA A 219 2.71 13.79 -5.75
N ALA A 220 2.49 14.61 -6.78
CA ALA A 220 1.21 14.62 -7.50
C ALA A 220 0.95 13.30 -8.25
N VAL A 221 1.97 12.73 -8.89
CA VAL A 221 1.87 11.39 -9.52
C VAL A 221 1.53 10.33 -8.48
N ARG A 222 2.22 10.32 -7.33
CA ARG A 222 1.98 9.39 -6.23
C ARG A 222 0.53 9.42 -5.75
N LEU A 223 -0.05 10.61 -5.62
CA LEU A 223 -1.46 10.79 -5.25
C LEU A 223 -2.42 10.25 -6.32
N VAL A 224 -2.19 10.57 -7.61
CA VAL A 224 -3.00 10.02 -8.70
C VAL A 224 -2.95 8.48 -8.69
N MET A 225 -1.77 7.90 -8.53
CA MET A 225 -1.60 6.45 -8.45
C MET A 225 -2.34 5.82 -7.27
N ALA A 226 -2.31 6.46 -6.10
CA ALA A 226 -3.03 5.97 -4.92
C ALA A 226 -4.55 5.97 -5.14
N GLU A 227 -5.09 7.01 -5.77
CA GLU A 227 -6.52 7.08 -6.12
C GLU A 227 -6.90 6.01 -7.16
N LEU A 228 -6.10 5.83 -8.21
CA LEU A 228 -6.31 4.79 -9.21
C LEU A 228 -6.32 3.39 -8.58
N ALA A 229 -5.35 3.09 -7.71
CA ALA A 229 -5.26 1.83 -7.00
C ALA A 229 -6.47 1.62 -6.06
N GLY A 230 -6.93 2.69 -5.39
CA GLY A 230 -8.10 2.67 -4.51
C GLY A 230 -9.43 2.42 -5.21
N ARG A 231 -9.55 2.80 -6.49
CA ARG A 231 -10.74 2.55 -7.33
C ARG A 231 -10.78 1.14 -7.93
N GLY A 232 -9.67 0.39 -7.88
CA GLY A 232 -9.54 -0.87 -8.60
C GLY A 232 -9.46 -0.71 -10.12
N GLU A 233 -9.44 0.54 -10.63
CA GLU A 233 -9.19 0.88 -12.04
C GLU A 233 -7.76 0.57 -12.46
N PHE A 234 -6.87 0.39 -11.48
CA PHE A 234 -5.57 -0.21 -11.68
C PHE A 234 -5.38 -1.34 -10.67
N SER A 235 -5.54 -2.57 -11.15
CA SER A 235 -4.86 -3.70 -10.55
C SER A 235 -3.41 -3.61 -11.06
N ASP A 236 -2.44 -3.48 -10.16
CA ASP A 236 -1.04 -3.85 -10.41
C ASP A 236 -0.95 -5.35 -10.80
N SER A 237 -1.81 -5.90 -11.65
CA SER A 237 -1.80 -7.31 -12.05
C SER A 237 -0.56 -7.66 -12.88
N ALA A 238 0.27 -6.67 -13.23
CA ALA A 238 1.58 -6.88 -13.82
C ALA A 238 2.73 -6.79 -12.79
N GLU A 239 2.54 -6.19 -11.60
CA GLU A 239 3.61 -5.95 -10.61
C GLU A 239 3.31 -6.46 -9.18
N CYS A 240 2.04 -6.65 -8.83
CA CYS A 240 1.56 -7.08 -7.50
C CYS A 240 0.98 -8.51 -7.50
N THR A 241 0.73 -9.09 -8.68
CA THR A 241 0.99 -10.52 -8.84
C THR A 241 2.37 -10.59 -9.46
N PHE A 242 3.39 -10.83 -8.65
CA PHE A 242 4.66 -11.27 -9.21
C PHE A 242 4.29 -12.56 -9.96
N ARG A 243 4.18 -12.51 -11.28
CA ARG A 243 4.00 -13.69 -12.11
C ARG A 243 5.34 -13.94 -12.76
N PRO A 244 5.91 -15.14 -12.67
CA PRO A 244 7.01 -15.47 -13.56
C PRO A 244 6.48 -15.30 -14.98
N GLY A 245 7.15 -14.47 -15.78
CA GLY A 245 6.83 -14.33 -17.19
C GLY A 245 6.88 -15.70 -17.86
N LEU A 246 5.80 -16.04 -18.56
CA LEU A 246 5.83 -17.04 -19.63
C LEU A 246 6.43 -16.39 -20.88
#